data_AF-A0A3D0QTH7-F1
#
_entry.id   AF-A0A3D0QTH7-F1
#
_cell.length_a   1.000
_cell.length_b   1.000
_cell.length_c   1.000
_cell.angle_alpha   90.00
_cell.angle_beta   90.00
_cell.angle_gamma   90.00
#
_symmetry.space_group_name_H-M   'P 1'
#
loop_
_entity.id
_entity.type
_entity.pdbx_description
1 polymer ?
#
loop_
_entity_poly.entity_id
_entity_poly.type
_entity_poly.pdbx_seq_one_letter_code
_entity_poly.pdbx_strand_id
1 'polypeptide(L)'
;MRAALLRLRRSSGLPVAFGGLLTDRMRLRIGELSGAATHSLRGLAVATGNGLGGKSLALSQPVTVTDYRASRTISHEYDSAVAAEGLRAVLAVPVIVGRRVRGVLYGALREPMSLGDRTLHAAMDAARELEQALAVRDEAQRLLAARRTAAECGA
;
A
#
# COMPACT_ATOMS: atom_id res chain seq x y z
N MET A 1 -5.99 7.46 0.89
CA MET A 1 -5.47 6.27 1.58
C MET A 1 -6.54 5.64 2.48
N ARG A 2 -6.94 6.27 3.59
CA ARG A 2 -7.94 5.72 4.53
C ARG A 2 -9.23 5.20 3.87
N ALA A 3 -9.81 5.98 2.95
CA ALA A 3 -11.02 5.58 2.21
C ALA A 3 -10.80 4.29 1.37
N ALA A 4 -9.65 4.15 0.72
CA ALA A 4 -9.31 2.96 -0.06
C ALA A 4 -9.17 1.72 0.83
N LEU A 5 -8.57 1.85 2.02
CA LEU A 5 -8.46 0.74 2.98
C LEU A 5 -9.84 0.30 3.51
N LEU A 6 -10.72 1.25 3.82
CA LEU A 6 -12.08 0.95 4.25
C LEU A 6 -12.87 0.24 3.15
N ARG A 7 -12.71 0.67 1.89
CA ARG A 7 -13.32 -0.01 0.74
C ARG A 7 -12.77 -1.40 0.55
N LEU A 8 -11.44 -1.56 0.55
CA LEU A 8 -10.76 -2.86 0.46
C LEU A 8 -11.35 -3.84 1.48
N ARG A 9 -11.42 -3.49 2.76
CA ARG A 9 -11.99 -4.39 3.77
C ARG A 9 -13.45 -4.76 3.49
N ARG A 10 -14.28 -3.80 3.10
CA ARG A 10 -15.70 -4.04 2.80
C ARG A 10 -15.91 -4.92 1.57
N SER A 11 -15.14 -4.73 0.50
CA SER A 11 -15.31 -5.47 -0.76
C SER A 11 -14.61 -6.83 -0.75
N SER A 12 -13.47 -6.95 -0.08
CA SER A 12 -12.71 -8.21 -0.01
C SER A 12 -13.15 -9.12 1.14
N GLY A 13 -13.69 -8.57 2.23
CA GLY A 13 -13.96 -9.29 3.47
C GLY A 13 -12.72 -9.49 4.35
N LEU A 14 -11.60 -8.85 4.02
CA LEU A 14 -10.37 -8.99 4.80
C LEU A 14 -10.50 -8.32 6.18
N PRO A 15 -10.06 -9.02 7.26
CA PRO A 15 -10.13 -8.48 8.60
C PRO A 15 -9.17 -7.30 8.77
N VAL A 16 -8.01 -7.31 8.11
CA VAL A 16 -6.97 -6.29 8.23
C VAL A 16 -6.63 -5.73 6.85
N ALA A 17 -6.60 -4.40 6.74
CA ALA A 17 -6.02 -3.70 5.60
C ALA A 17 -5.17 -2.53 6.07
N PHE A 18 -4.01 -2.32 5.46
CA PHE A 18 -3.13 -1.22 5.80
C PHE A 18 -2.43 -0.71 4.54
N GLY A 19 -1.86 0.49 4.61
CA GLY A 19 -1.31 1.10 3.41
C GLY A 19 -0.32 2.20 3.71
N GLY A 20 0.57 2.40 2.76
CA GLY A 20 1.61 3.42 2.82
C GLY A 20 1.71 4.20 1.52
N LEU A 21 2.30 5.38 1.62
CA LEU A 21 2.73 6.16 0.47
C LEU A 21 4.26 6.11 0.38
N LEU A 22 4.76 6.15 -0.85
CA LEU A 22 6.18 6.28 -1.11
C LEU A 22 6.62 7.68 -0.68
N THR A 23 7.71 7.72 0.07
CA THR A 23 8.38 8.95 0.48
C THR A 23 9.52 9.25 -0.48
N ASP A 24 10.01 10.48 -0.48
CA ASP A 24 11.07 10.95 -1.38
C ASP A 24 12.39 10.16 -1.24
N ARG A 25 12.55 9.40 -0.14
CA ARG A 25 13.70 8.51 0.10
C ARG A 25 13.56 7.11 -0.53
N MET A 26 12.67 6.93 -1.51
CA MET A 26 12.38 5.62 -2.13
C MET A 26 11.98 4.54 -1.11
N ARG A 27 11.38 4.97 0.00
CA ARG A 27 10.85 4.09 1.06
C ARG A 27 9.36 4.30 1.19
N LEU A 28 8.63 3.22 1.30
CA LEU A 28 7.20 3.24 1.57
C LEU A 28 7.00 3.36 3.07
N ARG A 29 6.26 4.37 3.52
CA ARG A 29 5.93 4.52 4.93
C ARG A 29 4.48 4.12 5.17
N ILE A 30 4.26 3.11 6.02
CA ILE A 30 2.91 2.69 6.41
C ILE A 30 2.31 3.78 7.31
N GLY A 31 1.28 4.46 6.80
CA GLY A 31 0.64 5.58 7.50
C GLY A 31 -0.73 5.23 8.05
N GLU A 32 -1.46 4.35 7.36
CA GLU A 32 -2.87 4.07 7.63
C GLU A 32 -3.10 2.59 7.82
N LEU A 33 -3.95 2.27 8.80
CA LEU A 33 -4.35 0.91 9.14
C LEU A 33 -5.85 0.87 9.38
N SER A 34 -6.48 -0.25 9.05
CA SER A 34 -7.88 -0.53 9.30
C SER A 34 -8.03 -1.99 9.71
N GLY A 35 -8.67 -2.23 10.85
CA GLY A 35 -8.86 -3.59 11.38
C GLY A 35 -7.61 -4.21 12.02
N ALA A 36 -6.51 -3.48 12.14
CA ALA A 36 -5.35 -3.91 12.91
C ALA A 36 -5.68 -3.93 14.41
N ALA A 37 -5.25 -4.97 15.12
CA ALA A 37 -5.36 -5.06 16.59
C ALA A 37 -4.23 -4.31 17.29
N THR A 38 -3.11 -4.09 16.60
CA THR A 38 -1.94 -3.41 17.15
C THR A 38 -1.52 -2.23 16.26
N HIS A 39 -0.58 -1.45 16.77
CA HIS A 39 0.07 -0.38 16.03
C HIS A 39 1.44 -0.81 15.47
N SER A 40 1.80 -2.10 15.51
CA SER A 40 3.15 -2.59 15.17
C SER A 40 3.56 -2.26 13.73
N LEU A 41 2.59 -2.21 12.81
CA LEU A 41 2.82 -1.88 11.40
C LEU A 41 2.85 -0.37 11.14
N ARG A 42 2.33 0.46 12.05
CA ARG A 42 2.24 1.91 11.86
C ARG A 42 3.62 2.55 11.89
N GLY A 43 3.91 3.37 10.90
CA GLY A 43 5.19 4.09 10.81
C GLY A 43 6.33 3.27 10.24
N LEU A 44 6.12 1.98 9.96
CA LEU A 44 7.15 1.11 9.37
C LEU A 44 7.59 1.66 8.01
N ALA A 45 8.90 1.74 7.81
CA ALA A 45 9.51 2.16 6.56
C ALA A 45 9.96 0.91 5.77
N VAL A 46 9.21 0.59 4.73
CA VAL A 46 9.48 -0.53 3.82
C VAL A 46 10.42 -0.07 2.72
N ALA A 47 11.56 -0.74 2.59
CA ALA A 47 12.51 -0.50 1.52
C ALA A 47 12.08 -1.24 0.24
N THR A 48 12.32 -0.63 -0.93
CA THR A 48 12.11 -1.29 -2.23
C THR A 48 12.93 -2.57 -2.29
N GLY A 49 12.31 -3.68 -2.72
CA GLY A 49 12.91 -5.02 -2.75
C GLY A 49 12.73 -5.85 -1.47
N ASN A 50 12.47 -5.22 -0.32
CA ASN A 50 12.42 -5.93 0.97
C ASN A 50 10.99 -6.24 1.42
N GLY A 51 10.78 -7.47 1.90
CA GLY A 51 9.49 -8.01 2.29
C GLY A 51 8.52 -8.10 1.13
N LEU A 52 7.25 -8.42 1.45
CA LEU A 52 6.18 -8.47 0.45
C LEU A 52 5.96 -7.11 -0.21
N GLY A 53 5.95 -6.05 0.61
CA GLY A 53 5.72 -4.69 0.20
C GLY A 53 6.77 -4.14 -0.75
N GLY A 54 8.04 -4.29 -0.36
CA GLY A 54 9.16 -3.88 -1.18
C GLY A 54 9.25 -4.66 -2.48
N LYS A 55 8.92 -5.95 -2.47
CA LYS A 55 8.83 -6.76 -3.69
C LYS A 55 7.75 -6.24 -4.64
N SER A 56 6.57 -5.91 -4.13
CA SER A 56 5.50 -5.31 -4.94
C SER A 56 5.90 -3.95 -5.52
N LEU A 57 6.62 -3.12 -4.75
CA LEU A 57 7.20 -1.87 -5.25
C LEU A 57 8.20 -2.12 -6.39
N ALA A 58 9.12 -3.07 -6.21
CA ALA A 58 10.17 -3.36 -7.18
C ALA A 58 9.62 -3.92 -8.50
N LEU A 59 8.62 -4.81 -8.41
CA LEU A 59 7.99 -5.42 -9.58
C LEU A 59 6.92 -4.54 -10.21
N SER A 60 6.43 -3.51 -9.49
CA SER A 60 5.24 -2.75 -9.88
C SER A 60 4.03 -3.64 -10.19
N GLN A 61 3.91 -4.76 -9.46
CA GLN A 61 2.86 -5.75 -9.63
C GLN A 61 2.27 -6.18 -8.27
N PRO A 62 1.01 -6.65 -8.25
CA PRO A 62 0.45 -7.30 -7.08
C PRO A 62 1.24 -8.55 -6.69
N VAL A 63 1.47 -8.74 -5.39
CA VAL A 63 2.14 -9.93 -4.84
C VAL A 63 1.33 -10.46 -3.68
N THR A 64 1.14 -11.78 -3.63
CA THR A 64 0.44 -12.46 -2.54
C THR A 64 1.33 -13.53 -1.94
N VAL A 65 1.16 -13.76 -0.64
CA VAL A 65 1.75 -14.89 0.09
C VAL A 65 0.66 -15.52 0.95
N THR A 66 0.59 -16.85 0.93
CA THR A 66 -0.39 -17.63 1.68
C THR A 66 0.02 -17.81 3.14
N ASP A 67 1.32 -17.88 3.40
CA ASP A 67 1.89 -17.84 4.74
C ASP A 67 3.19 -17.02 4.74
N TYR A 68 3.10 -15.80 5.28
CA TYR A 68 4.20 -14.85 5.37
C TYR A 68 5.40 -15.44 6.11
N ARG A 69 5.16 -16.19 7.20
CA ARG A 69 6.25 -16.77 8.02
C ARG A 69 7.01 -17.88 7.31
N ALA A 70 6.31 -18.66 6.48
CA ALA A 70 6.91 -19.78 5.76
C ALA A 70 7.40 -19.41 4.35
N SER A 71 7.07 -18.21 3.85
CA SER A 71 7.35 -17.81 2.48
C SER A 71 8.82 -17.49 2.26
N ARG A 72 9.49 -18.33 1.47
CA ARG A 72 10.88 -18.08 1.01
C ARG A 72 10.98 -17.09 -0.16
N THR A 73 9.84 -16.56 -0.63
CA THR A 73 9.79 -15.68 -1.81
C THR A 73 9.84 -14.19 -1.46
N ILE A 74 9.83 -13.88 -0.16
CA ILE A 74 9.94 -12.55 0.42
C ILE A 74 11.05 -12.58 1.48
N SER A 75 11.61 -11.42 1.78
CA SER A 75 12.53 -11.29 2.91
C SER A 75 11.79 -10.99 4.22
N HIS A 76 12.45 -11.23 5.35
CA HIS A 76 11.85 -11.35 6.67
C HIS A 76 12.21 -10.18 7.62
N GLU A 77 12.63 -9.04 7.10
CA GLU A 77 13.05 -7.87 7.91
C GLU A 77 11.90 -7.29 8.76
N TYR A 78 10.66 -7.61 8.41
CA TYR A 78 9.45 -7.10 9.06
C TYR A 78 8.70 -8.15 9.88
N ASP A 79 9.31 -9.33 10.10
CA ASP A 79 8.69 -10.45 10.81
C ASP A 79 8.19 -10.05 12.20
N SER A 80 8.95 -9.24 12.95
CA SER A 80 8.54 -8.80 14.29
C SER A 80 7.23 -8.02 14.27
N ALA A 81 7.10 -7.06 13.34
CA ALA A 81 5.91 -6.23 13.20
C ALA A 81 4.71 -7.05 12.68
N VAL A 82 4.96 -7.92 11.70
CA VAL A 82 3.96 -8.80 11.08
C VAL A 82 3.47 -9.86 12.08
N ALA A 83 4.38 -10.46 12.85
CA ALA A 83 4.07 -11.43 13.89
C ALA A 83 3.33 -10.82 15.08
N ALA A 84 3.68 -9.58 15.48
CA ALA A 84 2.95 -8.86 16.53
C ALA A 84 1.49 -8.58 16.15
N GLU A 85 1.21 -8.35 14.85
CA GLU A 85 -0.16 -8.21 14.34
C GLU A 85 -0.84 -9.57 14.05
N GLY A 86 -0.08 -10.67 14.12
CA GLY A 86 -0.57 -12.03 13.88
C GLY A 86 -0.90 -12.32 12.41
N LEU A 87 -0.31 -11.60 11.46
CA LEU A 87 -0.62 -11.79 10.04
C LEU A 87 0.05 -13.06 9.49
N ARG A 88 -0.68 -13.78 8.63
CA ARG A 88 -0.25 -15.02 7.98
C ARG A 88 -0.38 -14.89 6.47
N ALA A 89 -1.58 -14.85 5.92
CA ALA A 89 -1.74 -14.55 4.49
C ALA A 89 -1.73 -13.03 4.26
N VAL A 90 -0.95 -12.56 3.29
CA VAL A 90 -0.82 -11.13 3.01
C VAL A 90 -0.77 -10.89 1.50
N LEU A 91 -1.50 -9.89 1.02
CA LEU A 91 -1.34 -9.33 -0.32
C LEU A 91 -0.79 -7.91 -0.24
N ALA A 92 -0.01 -7.54 -1.25
CA ALA A 92 0.49 -6.20 -1.51
C ALA A 92 0.12 -5.81 -2.94
N VAL A 93 -0.55 -4.66 -3.10
CA VAL A 93 -0.99 -4.12 -4.39
C VAL A 93 -0.41 -2.71 -4.54
N PRO A 94 0.39 -2.45 -5.58
CA PRO A 94 0.97 -1.15 -5.79
C PRO A 94 -0.07 -0.18 -6.35
N VAL A 95 0.03 1.09 -5.94
CA VAL A 95 -0.77 2.19 -6.47
C VAL A 95 0.13 2.97 -7.41
N ILE A 96 -0.17 2.94 -8.70
CA ILE A 96 0.68 3.51 -9.75
C ILE A 96 -0.02 4.74 -10.30
N VAL A 97 0.65 5.90 -10.31
CA VAL A 97 0.14 7.13 -10.92
C VAL A 97 1.15 7.60 -11.94
N GLY A 98 0.74 7.81 -13.19
CA GLY A 98 1.64 8.31 -14.24
C GLY A 98 2.90 7.45 -14.42
N ARG A 99 2.75 6.12 -14.41
CA ARG A 99 3.84 5.11 -14.52
C ARG A 99 4.80 5.06 -13.33
N ARG A 100 4.51 5.73 -12.21
CA ARG A 100 5.31 5.70 -10.99
C ARG A 100 4.52 5.11 -9.82
N VAL A 101 5.13 4.21 -9.08
CA VAL A 101 4.52 3.66 -7.86
C VAL A 101 4.50 4.76 -6.79
N ARG A 102 3.30 5.11 -6.30
CA ARG A 102 3.08 6.15 -5.29
C ARG A 102 2.81 5.58 -3.90
N GLY A 103 2.51 4.30 -3.81
CA GLY A 103 2.20 3.64 -2.55
C GLY A 103 1.87 2.17 -2.76
N VAL A 104 1.55 1.49 -1.67
CA VAL A 104 1.12 0.10 -1.66
C VAL A 104 -0.03 -0.05 -0.69
N LEU A 105 -1.08 -0.74 -1.12
CA LEU A 105 -2.17 -1.23 -0.30
C LEU A 105 -1.88 -2.67 0.09
N TYR A 106 -2.11 -2.98 1.36
CA TYR A 106 -1.99 -4.32 1.91
C TYR A 106 -3.33 -4.79 2.42
N GLY A 107 -3.59 -6.07 2.19
CA GLY A 107 -4.68 -6.80 2.78
C GLY A 107 -4.13 -8.05 3.44
N ALA A 108 -4.66 -8.44 4.59
CA ALA A 108 -4.11 -9.56 5.33
C ALA A 108 -5.17 -10.35 6.11
N LEU A 109 -4.85 -11.63 6.31
CA LEU A 109 -5.55 -12.59 7.16
C LEU A 109 -4.61 -13.05 8.28
N ARG A 110 -5.20 -13.48 9.39
CA ARG A 110 -4.46 -14.08 10.52
C ARG A 110 -4.30 -15.59 10.41
N GLU A 111 -4.81 -16.16 9.32
CA GLU A 111 -4.76 -17.58 9.01
C GLU A 111 -3.94 -17.81 7.74
N PRO A 112 -3.17 -18.92 7.67
CA PRO A 112 -2.36 -19.25 6.51
C PRO A 112 -3.26 -19.86 5.41
N MET A 113 -3.88 -19.01 4.60
CA MET A 113 -4.76 -19.45 3.51
C MET A 113 -4.53 -18.65 2.22
N SER A 114 -4.92 -19.23 1.09
CA SER A 114 -4.83 -18.53 -0.18
C SER A 114 -5.84 -17.39 -0.25
N LEU A 115 -5.35 -16.22 -0.65
CA LEU A 115 -6.19 -15.06 -0.94
C LEU A 115 -6.73 -15.24 -2.36
N GLY A 116 -8.02 -15.58 -2.47
CA GLY A 116 -8.65 -15.87 -3.76
C GLY A 116 -8.75 -14.65 -4.69
N ASP A 117 -9.04 -14.89 -5.96
CA ASP A 117 -9.06 -13.87 -7.02
C ASP A 117 -10.01 -12.70 -6.73
N ARG A 118 -11.14 -12.97 -6.06
CA ARG A 118 -12.09 -11.91 -5.65
C ARG A 118 -11.43 -10.89 -4.73
N THR A 119 -10.62 -11.35 -3.79
CA THR A 119 -9.89 -10.53 -2.83
C THR A 119 -8.83 -9.69 -3.54
N LEU A 120 -8.11 -10.31 -4.48
CA LEU A 120 -7.10 -9.62 -5.29
C LEU A 120 -7.75 -8.53 -6.15
N HIS A 121 -8.83 -8.84 -6.87
CA HIS A 121 -9.57 -7.86 -7.67
C HIS A 121 -10.09 -6.70 -6.83
N ALA A 122 -10.69 -6.98 -5.67
CA ALA A 122 -11.14 -5.95 -4.74
C ALA A 122 -10.02 -5.01 -4.27
N ALA A 123 -8.80 -5.54 -4.10
CA ALA A 123 -7.62 -4.75 -3.76
C ALA A 123 -7.09 -3.93 -4.94
N MET A 124 -7.12 -4.49 -6.15
CA MET A 124 -6.77 -3.77 -7.37
C MET A 124 -7.75 -2.62 -7.64
N ASP A 125 -9.05 -2.83 -7.43
CA ASP A 125 -10.06 -1.77 -7.56
C ASP A 125 -9.84 -0.66 -6.53
N ALA A 126 -9.59 -1.02 -5.27
CA ALA A 126 -9.25 -0.03 -4.23
C ALA A 126 -7.96 0.75 -4.55
N ALA A 127 -6.96 0.10 -5.16
CA ALA A 127 -5.72 0.73 -5.59
C ALA A 127 -5.97 1.71 -6.76
N ARG A 128 -6.81 1.32 -7.73
CA ARG A 128 -7.20 2.15 -8.88
C ARG A 128 -7.99 3.38 -8.48
N GLU A 129 -8.92 3.26 -7.54
CA GLU A 129 -9.62 4.43 -6.98
C GLU A 129 -8.65 5.39 -6.28
N LEU A 130 -7.69 4.84 -5.53
CA LEU A 130 -6.67 5.66 -4.88
C LEU A 130 -5.74 6.34 -5.89
N GLU A 131 -5.35 5.63 -6.95
CA GLU A 131 -4.61 6.18 -8.09
C GLU A 131 -5.35 7.40 -8.65
N GLN A 132 -6.63 7.27 -8.98
CA GLN A 132 -7.42 8.36 -9.54
C GLN A 132 -7.47 9.56 -8.60
N ALA A 133 -7.69 9.34 -7.31
CA ALA A 133 -7.70 10.40 -6.31
C ALA A 133 -6.34 11.10 -6.18
N LEU A 134 -5.24 10.36 -6.28
CA LEU A 134 -3.88 10.91 -6.27
C LEU A 134 -3.58 11.69 -7.56
N ALA A 135 -4.00 11.20 -8.73
CA ALA A 135 -3.82 11.88 -10.00
C ALA A 135 -4.54 13.24 -10.03
N VAL A 136 -5.79 13.29 -9.55
CA VAL A 136 -6.55 14.54 -9.41
C VAL A 136 -5.85 15.52 -8.46
N ARG A 137 -5.30 15.01 -7.35
CA ARG A 137 -4.56 15.84 -6.39
C ARG A 137 -3.28 16.41 -7.02
N ASP A 138 -2.51 15.59 -7.73
CA ASP A 138 -1.29 16.04 -8.39
C ASP A 138 -1.58 17.12 -9.44
N GLU A 139 -2.66 16.96 -10.22
CA GLU A 139 -3.13 17.94 -11.20
C GLU A 139 -3.45 19.28 -10.53
N ALA A 140 -4.25 19.25 -9.47
CA ALA A 140 -4.60 20.44 -8.70
C ALA A 140 -3.35 21.14 -8.13
N GLN A 141 -2.40 20.37 -7.60
CA GLN A 141 -1.13 20.91 -7.08
C GLN A 141 -0.29 21.57 -8.19
N ARG A 142 -0.24 20.98 -9.38
CA ARG A 142 0.50 21.56 -10.52
C ARG A 142 -0.10 22.88 -10.99
N LEU A 143 -1.44 22.94 -11.11
CA LEU A 143 -2.15 24.16 -11.49
C LEU A 143 -1.96 25.28 -10.44
N LEU A 144 -1.99 24.93 -9.15
CA LEU A 144 -1.72 25.88 -8.07
C LEU A 144 -0.28 26.39 -8.08
N ALA A 145 0.70 25.53 -8.34
CA ALA A 145 2.10 25.91 -8.45
C ALA A 145 2.34 26.86 -9.64
N ALA A 146 1.81 26.52 -10.82
CA ALA A 146 1.91 27.37 -12.01
C ALA A 146 1.34 28.78 -11.79
N ARG A 147 0.21 28.88 -11.07
CA ARG A 147 -0.38 30.17 -10.69
C ARG A 147 0.51 30.99 -9.76
N ARG A 148 1.20 30.37 -8.80
CA ARG A 148 2.13 31.07 -7.90
C ARG A 148 3.33 31.61 -8.68
N THR A 149 3.94 30.79 -9.53
CA THR A 149 5.08 31.21 -10.35
C THR A 149 4.71 32.34 -11.31
N ALA A 150 3.52 32.29 -11.92
CA ALA A 150 3.04 33.39 -12.77
C ALA A 150 2.81 34.71 -12.00
N ALA A 151 2.40 34.63 -10.73
CA ALA A 151 2.25 35.80 -9.86
C ALA A 151 3.61 36.36 -9.39
N GLU A 152 4.62 35.51 -9.20
CA GLU A 152 5.97 35.89 -8.78
C GLU A 152 6.82 36.47 -9.93
N CYS A 153 6.62 36.03 -11.18
CA CYS A 153 7.32 36.58 -12.36
C CYS A 153 6.67 37.85 -12.94
N GLY A 154 5.46 38.21 -12.50
CA GLY A 154 4.73 39.39 -12.96
C GLY A 154 4.85 40.62 -12.05
N ALA A 155 5.63 40.52 -10.96
CA ALA A 155 5.92 41.59 -10.00
C ALA A 155 7.38 42.05 -10.14
#